data_AF-A0AAJ7E5G1-F1
#
_entry.id   AF-A0AAJ7E5G1-F1
#
_cell.length_a   1.000
_cell.length_b   1.000
_cell.length_c   1.000
_cell.angle_alpha   90.00
_cell.angle_beta   90.00
_cell.angle_gamma   90.00
#
_symmetry.space_group_name_H-M   'P 1'
#
loop_
_entity.id
_entity.type
_entity.pdbx_description
1 polymer ?
#
loop_
_entity_poly.entity_id
_entity_poly.type
_entity_poly.pdbx_seq_one_letter_code
_entity_poly.pdbx_strand_id
1 'polypeptide(L)'
;MILSTSIHGEILPSRFKSLGVILTALLFYMLLSTTLKIAPVIFKLMGLDGAFLFYGISSGFCFILLVKYLPETKDKTLQEIEELFKRKGNVIELEKLQK
;
A
#
# COMPACT_ATOMS: atom_id res chain seq x y z
N MET A 1 10.81 11.33 -5.03
CA MET A 1 10.04 11.61 -3.79
C MET A 1 8.67 12.23 -4.07
N ILE A 2 8.58 13.21 -4.98
CA ILE A 2 7.34 13.96 -5.29
C ILE A 2 6.18 13.07 -5.80
N LEU A 3 6.49 12.03 -6.57
CA LEU A 3 5.46 11.11 -7.11
C LEU A 3 4.73 10.33 -6.00
N SER A 4 5.47 9.78 -5.04
CA SER A 4 4.87 8.99 -3.94
C SER A 4 3.95 9.84 -3.07
N THR A 5 4.36 11.07 -2.74
CA THR A 5 3.54 11.98 -1.92
C THR A 5 2.29 12.45 -2.66
N SER A 6 2.35 12.59 -3.98
CA SER A 6 1.18 12.98 -4.80
C SER A 6 0.13 11.88 -4.83
N ILE A 7 0.56 10.63 -5.05
CA ILE A 7 -0.32 9.45 -5.03
C ILE A 7 -1.02 9.29 -3.67
N HIS A 8 -0.32 9.50 -2.55
CA HIS A 8 -0.95 9.50 -1.22
C HIS A 8 -2.04 10.58 -1.07
N GLY A 9 -1.87 11.72 -1.75
CA GLY A 9 -2.85 12.80 -1.77
C GLY A 9 -4.08 12.54 -2.65
N GLU A 10 -3.93 11.70 -3.68
CA GLU A 10 -4.98 11.31 -4.64
C GLU A 10 -5.87 10.16 -4.15
N ILE A 11 -5.28 9.21 -3.41
CA ILE A 11 -6.02 8.02 -2.92
C ILE A 11 -6.89 8.36 -1.70
N LEU A 12 -6.51 9.37 -0.91
CA LEU A 12 -7.20 9.69 0.33
C LEU A 12 -8.43 10.58 0.09
N PRO A 13 -9.64 10.15 0.51
CA PRO A 13 -10.85 10.97 0.36
C PRO A 13 -10.72 12.24 1.19
N SER A 14 -11.15 13.36 0.60
CA SER A 14 -10.97 14.70 1.16
C SER A 14 -11.56 14.86 2.58
N ARG A 15 -12.63 14.11 2.89
CA ARG A 15 -13.32 14.13 4.19
C ARG A 15 -12.53 13.51 5.36
N PHE A 16 -11.66 12.52 5.10
CA PHE A 16 -10.92 11.80 6.14
C PHE A 16 -9.40 11.84 5.96
N LYS A 17 -8.92 12.78 5.14
CA LYS A 17 -7.51 12.87 4.74
C LYS A 17 -6.53 12.89 5.92
N SER A 18 -6.82 13.64 6.99
CA SER A 18 -5.93 13.73 8.16
C SER A 18 -5.77 12.39 8.89
N LEU A 19 -6.87 11.66 9.14
CA LEU A 19 -6.82 10.36 9.80
C LEU A 19 -6.13 9.29 8.94
N GLY A 20 -6.39 9.30 7.62
CA GLY A 20 -5.75 8.39 6.68
C GLY A 20 -4.23 8.59 6.60
N VAL A 21 -3.76 9.83 6.58
CA VAL A 21 -2.31 10.13 6.61
C VAL A 21 -1.66 9.62 7.89
N ILE A 22 -2.29 9.84 9.06
CA ILE A 22 -1.71 9.39 10.34
C ILE A 22 -1.63 7.85 10.38
N LEU A 23 -2.68 7.16 9.95
CA LEU A 23 -2.72 5.70 9.95
C LEU A 23 -1.68 5.10 8.99
N THR A 24 -1.59 5.62 7.78
CA THR A 24 -0.59 5.18 6.78
C THR A 24 0.84 5.44 7.25
N ALA A 25 1.10 6.59 7.86
CA ALA A 25 2.40 6.92 8.44
C ALA A 25 2.77 5.96 9.59
N LEU A 26 1.82 5.67 10.48
CA LEU A 26 2.02 4.73 11.60
C LEU A 26 2.40 3.33 11.08
N LEU A 27 1.64 2.81 10.10
CA LEU A 27 1.94 1.52 9.46
C LEU A 27 3.32 1.52 8.81
N PHE A 28 3.68 2.59 8.10
CA PHE A 28 4.99 2.73 7.46
C PHE A 28 6.14 2.69 8.49
N TYR A 29 6.02 3.44 9.59
CA TYR A 29 7.03 3.44 10.65
C TYR A 29 7.13 2.09 11.37
N MET A 30 6.02 1.38 11.59
CA MET A 30 6.05 0.04 12.17
C MET A 30 6.76 -0.97 11.26
N LEU A 31 6.47 -0.95 9.96
CA LEU A 31 7.14 -1.80 8.97
C LEU A 31 8.64 -1.47 8.87
N LEU A 32 9.00 -0.18 8.88
CA LEU A 32 10.38 0.27 8.85
C LEU A 32 11.13 -0.17 10.12
N SER A 33 10.54 -0.01 11.30
CA SER A 33 11.14 -0.46 12.56
C SER A 33 11.37 -1.97 12.58
N THR A 34 10.40 -2.73 12.07
CA THR A 34 10.48 -4.20 11.98
C THR A 34 11.60 -4.62 11.02
N THR A 35 11.67 -3.98 9.84
CA THR A 35 12.72 -4.23 8.85
C THR A 35 14.11 -3.94 9.40
N LEU A 36 14.28 -2.82 10.12
CA LEU A 36 15.56 -2.47 10.74
C LEU A 36 16.02 -3.50 11.79
N LYS A 37 15.09 -4.09 12.55
CA LYS A 37 15.41 -5.16 13.51
C LYS A 37 15.73 -6.49 12.83
N ILE A 38 15.03 -6.79 11.75
CA ILE A 38 15.18 -8.03 10.99
C ILE A 38 16.49 -8.03 10.17
N ALA A 39 16.91 -6.87 9.65
CA ALA A 39 18.12 -6.74 8.84
C ALA A 39 19.37 -7.41 9.45
N PRO A 40 19.82 -7.09 10.69
CA PRO A 40 20.99 -7.74 11.28
C PRO A 40 20.79 -9.25 11.54
N VAL A 41 19.55 -9.69 11.79
CA VAL A 41 19.23 -11.11 11.98
C VAL A 41 19.42 -11.88 10.67
N ILE A 42 18.92 -11.34 9.55
CA ILE A 42 19.07 -11.95 8.23
C ILE A 42 20.52 -12.01 7.81
N PHE A 43 21.28 -10.93 7.99
CA PHE A 43 22.72 -10.92 7.66
C PHE A 43 23.50 -11.95 8.47
N LYS A 44 23.12 -12.21 9.72
CA LYS A 44 23.78 -13.20 10.58
C LYS A 44 23.42 -14.65 10.22
N LEU A 45 22.18 -14.89 9.77
CA LEU A 45 21.69 -16.24 9.44
C LEU A 45 22.03 -16.69 8.01
N MET A 46 21.87 -15.81 7.03
CA MET A 46 21.91 -16.17 5.61
C MET A 46 22.97 -15.40 4.80
N GLY A 47 23.74 -14.53 5.43
CA GLY A 47 24.74 -13.69 4.76
C GLY A 47 24.12 -12.65 3.83
N LEU A 48 24.94 -12.12 2.91
CA LEU A 48 24.55 -11.05 1.99
C LEU A 48 23.57 -11.56 0.92
N ASP A 49 23.84 -12.73 0.34
CA ASP A 49 23.08 -13.30 -0.77
C ASP A 49 21.63 -13.64 -0.37
N GLY A 50 21.46 -14.21 0.84
CA GLY A 50 20.14 -14.50 1.38
C GLY A 50 19.32 -13.25 1.70
N ALA A 51 19.97 -12.15 2.12
CA ALA A 51 19.30 -10.88 2.34
C ALA A 51 18.76 -10.29 1.04
N PHE A 52 19.56 -10.32 -0.04
CA PHE A 52 19.12 -9.83 -1.35
C PHE A 52 17.91 -10.61 -1.88
N LEU A 53 17.92 -11.94 -1.78
CA LEU A 53 16.77 -12.76 -2.20
C LEU A 53 15.52 -12.48 -1.35
N PHE A 54 15.66 -12.37 -0.02
CA PHE A 54 14.53 -12.12 0.87
C PHE A 54 13.86 -10.77 0.58
N TYR A 55 14.65 -9.70 0.47
CA TYR A 55 14.12 -8.37 0.14
C TYR A 55 13.59 -8.31 -1.30
N GLY A 56 14.19 -9.04 -2.25
CA GLY A 56 13.71 -9.16 -3.61
C GLY A 56 12.32 -9.81 -3.70
N ILE A 57 12.11 -10.94 -3.01
CA ILE A 57 10.82 -11.62 -2.96
C ILE A 57 9.76 -10.75 -2.27
N SER A 58 10.12 -10.11 -1.14
CA SER A 58 9.23 -9.19 -0.42
C SER A 58 8.78 -8.02 -1.30
N SER A 59 9.71 -7.39 -2.02
CA SER A 59 9.41 -6.31 -2.97
C SER A 59 8.53 -6.78 -4.13
N GLY A 60 8.83 -7.96 -4.71
CA GLY A 60 8.02 -8.55 -5.77
C GLY A 60 6.58 -8.84 -5.33
N PHE A 61 6.40 -9.36 -4.12
CA PHE A 61 5.07 -9.58 -3.54
C PHE A 61 4.30 -8.26 -3.36
N CYS A 62 4.96 -7.23 -2.82
CA CYS A 62 4.38 -5.88 -2.73
C CYS A 62 3.98 -5.32 -4.11
N PHE A 63 4.79 -5.55 -5.15
CA PHE A 63 4.48 -5.13 -6.51
C PHE A 63 3.24 -5.84 -7.08
N ILE A 64 3.12 -7.15 -6.89
CA ILE A 64 1.94 -7.92 -7.32
C ILE A 64 0.69 -7.41 -6.63
N LEU A 65 0.75 -7.17 -5.32
CA LEU A 65 -0.36 -6.58 -4.57
C LEU A 65 -0.70 -5.18 -5.09
N LEU A 66 0.30 -4.34 -5.35
CA LEU A 66 0.10 -3.00 -5.87
C LEU A 66 -0.70 -3.04 -7.18
N VAL A 67 -0.29 -3.86 -8.15
CA VAL A 67 -0.98 -3.98 -9.46
C VAL A 67 -2.40 -4.52 -9.31
N LYS A 68 -2.67 -5.41 -8.35
CA LYS A 68 -4.01 -6.00 -8.15
C LYS A 68 -4.98 -5.08 -7.39
N TYR A 69 -4.49 -4.37 -6.37
CA TYR A 69 -5.33 -3.60 -5.46
C TYR A 69 -5.47 -2.14 -5.86
N LEU A 70 -4.44 -1.55 -6.47
CA LEU A 70 -4.45 -0.16 -6.90
C LEU A 70 -5.05 -0.08 -8.32
N PRO A 71 -6.30 0.43 -8.49
CA PRO A 71 -6.81 0.72 -9.81
C PRO A 71 -5.98 1.85 -10.43
N GLU A 72 -5.91 1.89 -11.76
CA GLU A 72 -5.18 2.94 -12.48
C GLU A 72 -5.80 4.32 -12.14
N THR A 73 -5.07 5.12 -11.35
CA THR A 73 -5.47 6.48 -10.92
C THR A 73 -5.00 7.56 -11.89
N LYS A 74 -4.21 7.18 -12.90
CA LYS A 74 -3.63 8.10 -13.87
C LYS A 74 -4.74 8.72 -14.74
N ASP A 75 -4.66 10.04 -14.93
CA ASP A 75 -5.54 10.83 -15.80
C ASP A 75 -7.02 10.89 -15.40
N LYS A 76 -7.34 10.55 -14.14
CA LYS A 76 -8.70 10.67 -13.59
C LYS A 76 -8.82 11.85 -12.63
N THR A 77 -9.99 12.50 -12.63
CA THR A 77 -10.28 13.56 -11.66
C THR A 77 -10.48 12.96 -10.25
N LEU A 78 -10.23 13.77 -9.21
CA LEU A 78 -10.42 13.34 -7.81
C LEU A 78 -11.85 12.85 -7.54
N GLN A 79 -12.86 13.45 -8.20
CA GLN A 79 -14.26 13.04 -8.08
C GLN A 79 -14.50 11.66 -8.70
N GLU A 80 -13.93 11.37 -9.88
CA GLU A 80 -14.03 10.05 -10.51
C GLU A 80 -13.30 8.97 -9.70
N ILE A 81 -12.18 9.31 -9.05
CA ILE A 81 -11.46 8.39 -8.14
C ILE A 81 -12.36 8.05 -6.94
N GLU A 82 -12.99 9.05 -6.33
CA GLU A 82 -13.88 8.87 -5.18
C GLU A 82 -15.11 8.01 -5.56
N GLU A 83 -15.68 8.21 -6.76
CA GLU A 83 -16.75 7.39 -7.31
C GLU A 83 -16.32 5.94 -7.62
N LEU A 84 -15.10 5.74 -8.14
CA LEU A 84 -14.56 4.39 -8.40
C LEU A 84 -14.39 3.59 -7.11
N PHE A 85 -13.88 4.22 -6.05
CA PHE A 85 -13.77 3.58 -4.74
C PHE A 85 -15.14 3.31 -4.10
N LYS A 86 -16.09 4.24 -4.23
CA LYS A 86 -17.47 4.07 -3.75
C LYS A 86 -18.22 2.94 -4.48
N ARG A 87 -18.05 2.85 -5.81
CA ARG A 87 -18.62 1.78 -6.64
C ARG A 87 -18.06 0.41 -6.25
N LYS A 88 -16.74 0.31 -6.01
CA LYS A 88 -16.11 -0.94 -5.58
C LYS A 88 -16.57 -1.39 -4.19
N GLY A 89 -16.81 -0.46 -3.26
CA GLY A 89 -17.39 -0.74 -1.94
C GLY A 89 -18.81 -1.31 -2.02
N ASN A 90 -19.66 -0.73 -2.87
CA ASN A 90 -21.04 -1.21 -3.06
C ASN A 90 -21.10 -2.59 -3.73
N VAL A 91 -20.22 -2.90 -4.69
CA VAL A 91 -20.18 -4.23 -5.31
C VAL A 91 -19.79 -5.32 -4.30
N ILE A 92 -18.85 -5.04 -3.41
CA ILE A 92 -18.43 -5.97 -2.34
C ILE A 92 -19.55 -6.19 -1.31
N GLU A 93 -20.33 -5.15 -0.98
CA GLU A 93 -21.52 -5.27 -0.12
C GLU A 93 -22.62 -6.11 -0.78
N LEU A 94 -22.87 -5.93 -2.08
CA LEU A 94 -23.86 -6.71 -2.82
C LEU A 94 -23.45 -8.19 -2.94
N GLU A 95 -22.17 -8.50 -3.16
CA GLU A 95 -21.68 -9.89 -3.15
C GLU A 95 -21.76 -10.55 -1.76
N LYS A 96 -21.68 -9.77 -0.68
CA LYS A 96 -21.84 -10.29 0.70
C LYS A 96 -23.31 -10.48 1.09
N LEU A 97 -24.24 -9.76 0.47
CA LEU A 97 -25.69 -9.89 0.72
C LEU A 97 -26.34 -11.01 -0.12
N GLN A 98 -25.69 -11.46 -1.20
CA GLN A 98 -26.17 -12.57 -2.04
C GLN A 98 -25.64 -13.95 -1.61
N LYS A 99 -24.90 -14.05 -0.50
CA LYS A 99 -24.31 -15.28 0.03
C LYS A 99 -24.82 -15.59 1.43
#